data_AF-A0A839JUU5-F1
#
_entry.id   AF-A0A839JUU5-F1
#
_cell.length_a   1.000
_cell.length_b   1.000
_cell.length_c   1.000
_cell.angle_alpha   90.00
_cell.angle_beta   90.00
_cell.angle_gamma   90.00
#
_symmetry.space_group_name_H-M   'P 1'
#
loop_
_entity.id
_entity.type
_entity.pdbx_description
1 polymer ?
#
loop_
_entity_poly.entity_id
_entity_poly.type
_entity_poly.pdbx_seq_one_letter_code
_entity_poly.pdbx_strand_id
1 'polypeptide(L)'
;MKLLITCPFGLGSLLAQELKRLKLVPFDTFSRGCWVETDLKGMYQINLWSRLANKVYIQLVSGEARTFDQLFDLIKKSDYPQRTNNTNITLKVNIQSSQLSSQRTVQSVAHKALLESIARIGKQQENTDELMLFLEKNQCGLYLNSSGKALYQRGYRTQAGSAPLKENLAAAMVLLSGWKFKSPLVDYFAGAGTILMEALLIAKNIAPGSHSQFAFQRFENKNLPLRENLLQEAKNQIFSGQYQLTGYDIDPKMTEVAVQNAKNRNLEKEITFETGDFLQRKIDFSSSARILSNPPYGKRITSSELQKLYQKLNKSFSDQVFGGYITNLDIEPENTQQRSSKQLFNGDEKCKFRYKKLS
;
A
#
# COMPACT_ATOMS: atom_id res chain seq x y z
N MET A 1 -9.03 1.93 -21.11
CA MET A 1 -9.80 2.22 -19.87
C MET A 1 -8.97 3.12 -18.97
N LYS A 2 -9.59 4.15 -18.39
CA LYS A 2 -8.91 5.08 -17.46
C LYS A 2 -8.99 4.54 -16.03
N LEU A 3 -7.83 4.47 -15.38
CA LEU A 3 -7.70 3.95 -14.02
C LEU A 3 -7.11 5.01 -13.09
N LEU A 4 -7.68 5.11 -11.90
CA LEU A 4 -7.13 5.84 -10.76
C LEU A 4 -6.46 4.85 -9.82
N ILE A 5 -5.14 4.97 -9.65
CA ILE A 5 -4.36 4.16 -8.71
C ILE A 5 -4.03 5.02 -7.51
N THR A 6 -4.63 4.69 -6.37
CA THR A 6 -4.42 5.43 -5.12
C THR A 6 -3.22 4.85 -4.36
N CYS A 7 -2.52 5.67 -3.58
CA CYS A 7 -1.46 5.25 -2.66
C CYS A 7 -1.44 6.16 -1.42
N PRO A 8 -0.69 5.81 -0.36
CA PRO A 8 -0.41 6.73 0.74
C PRO A 8 0.21 8.05 0.25
N PHE A 9 -0.03 9.13 0.99
CA PHE A 9 0.55 10.43 0.66
C PHE A 9 2.08 10.37 0.65
N GLY A 10 2.67 11.05 -0.33
CA GLY A 10 4.12 11.12 -0.52
C GLY A 10 4.68 10.00 -1.39
N LEU A 11 3.87 8.99 -1.76
CA LEU A 11 4.29 7.85 -2.57
C LEU A 11 3.95 7.94 -4.06
N GLY A 12 3.18 8.95 -4.50
CA GLY A 12 2.74 9.04 -5.91
C GLY A 12 3.88 8.99 -6.93
N SER A 13 4.99 9.71 -6.69
CA SER A 13 6.15 9.66 -7.58
C SER A 13 6.82 8.28 -7.62
N LEU A 14 6.82 7.55 -6.49
CA LEU A 14 7.39 6.21 -6.39
C LEU A 14 6.47 5.17 -7.05
N LEU A 15 5.14 5.33 -6.90
CA LEU A 15 4.14 4.56 -7.61
C LEU A 15 4.27 4.76 -9.13
N ALA A 16 4.46 5.99 -9.60
CA ALA A 16 4.66 6.25 -11.02
C ALA A 16 5.90 5.53 -11.58
N GLN A 17 6.98 5.44 -10.81
CA GLN A 17 8.17 4.66 -11.17
C GLN A 17 7.87 3.15 -11.22
N GLU A 18 7.10 2.63 -10.26
CA GLU A 18 6.64 1.24 -10.25
C GLU A 18 5.78 0.91 -11.49
N LEU A 19 4.81 1.76 -11.82
CA LEU A 19 3.96 1.60 -13.00
C LEU A 19 4.78 1.61 -14.30
N LYS A 20 5.76 2.53 -14.43
CA LYS A 20 6.67 2.55 -15.59
C LYS A 20 7.47 1.25 -15.74
N ARG A 21 7.90 0.60 -14.64
CA ARG A 21 8.56 -0.72 -14.69
C ARG A 21 7.61 -1.82 -15.18
N LEU A 22 6.31 -1.68 -14.94
CA LEU A 22 5.26 -2.53 -15.50
C LEU A 22 4.90 -2.17 -16.95
N LYS A 23 5.63 -1.24 -17.58
CA LYS A 23 5.36 -0.69 -18.93
C LYS A 23 4.02 0.05 -19.02
N LEU A 24 3.55 0.58 -17.89
CA LEU A 24 2.33 1.37 -17.77
C LEU A 24 2.73 2.82 -17.43
N VAL A 25 2.63 3.73 -18.39
CA VAL A 25 3.08 5.12 -18.20
C VAL A 25 1.91 5.97 -17.69
N PRO A 26 1.99 6.52 -16.47
CA PRO A 26 0.95 7.43 -15.99
C PRO A 26 0.91 8.70 -16.84
N PHE A 27 -0.29 9.17 -17.17
CA PHE A 27 -0.47 10.47 -17.82
C PHE A 27 -0.59 11.62 -16.80
N ASP A 28 -0.92 11.31 -15.54
CA ASP A 28 -0.92 12.26 -14.44
C ASP A 28 -0.46 11.58 -13.14
N THR A 29 0.27 12.31 -12.29
CA THR A 29 0.84 11.82 -11.04
C THR A 29 0.74 12.91 -9.98
N PHE A 30 0.12 12.58 -8.86
CA PHE A 30 -0.09 13.49 -7.73
C PHE A 30 0.33 12.82 -6.42
N SER A 31 0.35 13.55 -5.31
CA SER A 31 0.94 13.08 -4.04
C SER A 31 0.35 11.78 -3.47
N ARG A 32 -0.87 11.41 -3.87
CA ARG A 32 -1.64 10.25 -3.37
C ARG A 32 -1.99 9.24 -4.47
N GLY A 33 -1.40 9.33 -5.66
CA GLY A 33 -1.72 8.38 -6.72
C GLY A 33 -1.24 8.77 -8.11
N CYS A 34 -1.71 7.98 -9.06
CA CYS A 34 -1.43 8.12 -10.48
C CYS A 34 -2.70 7.85 -11.29
N TRP A 35 -2.80 8.52 -12.43
CA TRP A 35 -3.74 8.16 -13.49
C TRP A 35 -3.01 7.44 -14.61
N VAL A 36 -3.61 6.35 -15.08
CA VAL A 36 -3.09 5.61 -16.23
C VAL A 36 -4.24 5.19 -17.13
N GLU A 37 -3.96 5.07 -18.41
CA GLU A 37 -4.85 4.48 -19.38
C GLU A 37 -4.25 3.16 -19.89
N THR A 38 -5.03 2.09 -19.80
CA THR A 38 -4.58 0.74 -20.18
C THR A 38 -5.76 -0.14 -20.55
N ASP A 39 -5.52 -1.40 -20.91
CA ASP A 39 -6.51 -2.46 -21.09
C ASP A 39 -6.74 -3.31 -19.81
N LEU A 40 -7.50 -4.40 -19.94
CA LEU A 40 -7.76 -5.35 -18.86
C LEU A 40 -6.46 -5.98 -18.32
N LYS A 41 -5.49 -6.27 -19.21
CA LYS A 41 -4.19 -6.84 -18.83
C LYS A 41 -3.42 -5.89 -17.93
N GLY A 42 -3.34 -4.61 -18.28
CA GLY A 42 -2.67 -3.63 -17.42
C GLY A 42 -3.38 -3.43 -16.08
N MET A 43 -4.71 -3.41 -16.04
CA MET A 43 -5.43 -3.37 -14.75
C MET A 43 -5.10 -4.59 -13.87
N TYR A 44 -5.04 -5.78 -14.45
CA TYR A 44 -4.63 -6.99 -13.75
C TYR A 44 -3.19 -6.87 -13.25
N GLN A 45 -2.27 -6.44 -14.11
CA GLN A 45 -0.85 -6.28 -13.77
C GLN A 45 -0.66 -5.30 -12.60
N ILE A 46 -1.39 -4.18 -12.56
CA ILE A 46 -1.32 -3.24 -11.44
C ILE A 46 -1.79 -3.92 -10.14
N ASN A 47 -2.95 -4.58 -10.14
CA ASN A 47 -3.47 -5.25 -8.96
C ASN A 47 -2.56 -6.39 -8.47
N LEU A 48 -1.93 -7.12 -9.40
CA LEU A 48 -1.03 -8.23 -9.10
C LEU A 48 0.33 -7.74 -8.55
N TRP A 49 0.93 -6.75 -9.20
CA TRP A 49 2.32 -6.39 -9.00
C TRP A 49 2.55 -5.16 -8.13
N SER A 50 1.57 -4.27 -7.99
CA SER A 50 1.80 -3.02 -7.27
C SER A 50 2.03 -3.27 -5.78
N ARG A 51 3.21 -2.84 -5.31
CA ARG A 51 3.57 -2.87 -3.90
C ARG A 51 3.14 -1.59 -3.21
N LEU A 52 2.98 -0.49 -3.96
CA LEU A 52 2.74 0.84 -3.39
C LEU A 52 1.28 1.26 -3.39
N ALA A 53 0.47 0.71 -4.31
CA ALA A 53 -0.94 1.07 -4.41
C ALA A 53 -1.75 0.64 -3.17
N ASN A 54 -2.76 1.44 -2.85
CA ASN A 54 -3.84 1.11 -1.93
C ASN A 54 -4.95 0.37 -2.68
N LYS A 55 -5.49 0.98 -3.75
CA LYS A 55 -6.57 0.44 -4.57
C LYS A 55 -6.49 0.98 -6.00
N VAL A 56 -6.99 0.20 -6.95
CA VAL A 56 -7.13 0.52 -8.36
C VAL A 56 -8.60 0.69 -8.68
N TYR A 57 -8.98 1.86 -9.17
CA TYR A 57 -10.35 2.19 -9.53
C TYR A 57 -10.52 2.41 -11.03
N ILE A 58 -11.59 1.88 -11.60
CA ILE A 58 -12.01 2.13 -12.98
C ILE A 58 -12.88 3.38 -12.99
N GLN A 59 -12.55 4.37 -13.82
CA GLN A 59 -13.45 5.51 -14.06
C GLN A 59 -14.63 5.05 -14.91
N LEU A 60 -15.84 5.12 -14.33
CA LEU A 60 -17.08 4.72 -15.00
C LEU A 60 -17.71 5.86 -15.78
N VAL A 61 -17.56 7.08 -15.29
CA VAL A 61 -17.99 8.31 -15.96
C VAL A 61 -17.27 9.50 -15.35
N SER A 62 -17.10 10.56 -16.13
CA SER A 62 -16.68 11.89 -15.68
C SER A 62 -17.43 12.97 -16.44
N GLY A 63 -17.80 14.05 -15.77
CA GLY A 63 -18.47 15.18 -16.38
C GLY A 63 -18.91 16.22 -15.36
N GLU A 64 -19.44 17.34 -15.85
CA GLU A 64 -19.93 18.41 -14.99
C GLU A 64 -21.30 18.08 -14.38
N ALA A 65 -21.48 18.40 -13.10
CA ALA A 65 -22.75 18.30 -12.39
C ALA A 65 -22.92 19.47 -11.40
N ARG A 66 -23.82 20.39 -11.72
CA ARG A 66 -24.18 21.55 -10.88
C ARG A 66 -25.52 21.38 -10.17
N THR A 67 -26.40 20.55 -10.72
CA THR A 67 -27.70 20.21 -10.16
C THR A 67 -27.82 18.72 -9.86
N PHE A 68 -28.77 18.34 -9.00
CA PHE A 68 -29.02 16.93 -8.69
C PHE A 68 -29.52 16.14 -9.90
N ASP A 69 -30.29 16.76 -10.80
CA ASP A 69 -30.73 16.12 -12.05
C ASP A 69 -29.55 15.84 -12.99
N GLN A 70 -28.63 16.80 -13.14
CA GLN A 70 -27.40 16.60 -13.92
C GLN A 70 -26.54 15.48 -13.34
N LEU A 71 -26.39 15.44 -12.01
CA LEU A 71 -25.69 14.36 -11.31
C LEU A 71 -26.36 13.01 -11.59
N PHE A 72 -27.68 12.95 -11.44
CA PHE A 72 -28.45 11.73 -11.66
C PHE A 72 -28.27 11.19 -13.09
N ASP A 73 -28.46 12.05 -14.09
CA ASP A 73 -28.34 11.69 -15.50
C ASP A 73 -26.92 11.25 -15.87
N LEU A 74 -25.91 11.94 -15.34
CA LEU A 74 -24.50 11.59 -15.55
C LEU A 74 -24.20 10.18 -15.01
N ILE A 75 -24.62 9.89 -13.78
CA ILE A 75 -24.35 8.60 -13.13
C ILE A 75 -25.15 7.46 -13.80
N LYS A 76 -26.41 7.72 -14.19
CA LYS A 76 -27.26 6.74 -14.88
C LYS A 76 -26.69 6.31 -16.23
N LYS A 77 -25.95 7.20 -16.90
CA LYS A 77 -25.25 6.95 -18.18
C LYS A 77 -23.86 6.31 -18.02
N SER A 78 -23.42 6.02 -16.80
CA SER A 78 -22.09 5.47 -16.56
C SER A 78 -21.91 4.05 -17.10
N ASP A 79 -20.66 3.64 -17.25
CA ASP A 79 -20.31 2.28 -17.70
C ASP A 79 -20.60 1.18 -16.64
N TYR A 80 -21.25 1.50 -15.51
CA TYR A 80 -21.53 0.51 -14.46
C TYR A 80 -22.17 -0.79 -14.99
N PRO A 81 -23.24 -0.74 -15.82
CA PRO A 81 -23.88 -1.94 -16.38
C PRO A 81 -22.98 -2.78 -17.30
N GLN A 82 -21.92 -2.19 -17.87
CA GLN A 82 -20.95 -2.91 -18.73
C GLN A 82 -19.89 -3.65 -17.89
N ARG A 83 -19.81 -3.36 -16.60
CA ARG A 83 -18.84 -3.98 -15.67
C ARG A 83 -19.52 -5.00 -14.77
N THR A 84 -20.69 -4.68 -14.25
CA THR A 84 -21.38 -5.45 -13.21
C THR A 84 -22.87 -5.10 -13.21
N ASN A 85 -23.69 -6.02 -12.70
CA ASN A 85 -25.11 -5.83 -12.44
C ASN A 85 -25.44 -5.98 -10.95
N ASN A 86 -24.44 -5.87 -10.07
CA ASN A 86 -24.62 -6.06 -8.65
C ASN A 86 -25.42 -4.90 -8.02
N THR A 87 -26.50 -5.23 -7.31
CA THR A 87 -27.28 -4.25 -6.55
C THR A 87 -26.74 -3.99 -5.14
N ASN A 88 -25.86 -4.87 -4.63
CA ASN A 88 -25.20 -4.70 -3.35
C ASN A 88 -24.00 -3.76 -3.52
N ILE A 89 -24.22 -2.46 -3.29
CA ILE A 89 -23.21 -1.41 -3.51
C ILE A 89 -22.91 -0.61 -2.23
N THR A 90 -21.67 -0.14 -2.13
CA THR A 90 -21.29 0.91 -1.18
C THR A 90 -20.76 2.09 -1.95
N LEU A 91 -21.26 3.30 -1.65
CA LEU A 91 -20.84 4.51 -2.33
C LEU A 91 -20.23 5.50 -1.33
N LYS A 92 -18.95 5.79 -1.49
CA LYS A 92 -18.27 6.88 -0.77
C LYS A 92 -18.30 8.14 -1.62
N VAL A 93 -18.70 9.26 -1.02
CA VAL A 93 -18.76 10.56 -1.69
C VAL A 93 -17.76 11.50 -1.05
N ASN A 94 -16.98 12.20 -1.87
CA ASN A 94 -16.11 13.29 -1.43
C ASN A 94 -16.41 14.53 -2.29
N ILE A 95 -16.66 15.66 -1.62
CA ILE A 95 -17.05 16.92 -2.26
C ILE A 95 -16.05 17.99 -1.85
N GLN A 96 -15.55 18.74 -2.84
CA GLN A 96 -14.66 19.87 -2.63
C GLN A 96 -15.08 21.04 -3.52
N SER A 97 -15.28 22.22 -2.93
CA SER A 97 -15.52 23.47 -3.67
C SER A 97 -16.56 23.37 -4.82
N SER A 98 -17.70 22.72 -4.56
CA SER A 98 -18.76 22.48 -5.56
C SER A 98 -20.11 23.01 -5.10
N GLN A 99 -21.00 23.31 -6.04
CA GLN A 99 -22.34 23.83 -5.80
C GLN A 99 -23.22 22.82 -5.05
N LEU A 100 -23.15 21.54 -5.45
CA LEU A 100 -23.74 20.46 -4.67
C LEU A 100 -22.83 20.18 -3.47
N SER A 101 -23.25 20.55 -2.27
CA SER A 101 -22.44 20.48 -1.05
C SER A 101 -22.90 19.41 -0.05
N SER A 102 -24.15 18.93 -0.15
CA SER A 102 -24.68 17.88 0.74
C SER A 102 -24.17 16.50 0.33
N GLN A 103 -23.17 15.98 1.06
CA GLN A 103 -22.62 14.64 0.82
C GLN A 103 -23.70 13.55 0.88
N ARG A 104 -24.63 13.62 1.85
CA ARG A 104 -25.73 12.66 2.00
C ARG A 104 -26.69 12.69 0.79
N THR A 105 -27.06 13.89 0.33
CA THR A 105 -27.98 14.04 -0.80
C THR A 105 -27.32 13.57 -2.10
N VAL A 106 -26.06 13.96 -2.35
CA VAL A 106 -25.28 13.48 -3.50
C VAL A 106 -25.16 11.95 -3.49
N GLN A 107 -24.87 11.36 -2.33
CA GLN A 107 -24.80 9.91 -2.18
C GLN A 107 -26.13 9.23 -2.49
N SER A 108 -27.25 9.75 -1.99
CA SER A 108 -28.59 9.20 -2.24
C SER A 108 -28.97 9.29 -3.73
N VAL A 109 -28.74 10.43 -4.37
CA VAL A 109 -29.03 10.65 -5.80
C VAL A 109 -28.18 9.71 -6.67
N ALA A 110 -26.88 9.65 -6.44
CA ALA A 110 -25.98 8.79 -7.21
C ALA A 110 -26.28 7.29 -6.98
N HIS A 111 -26.63 6.89 -5.75
CA HIS A 111 -27.04 5.52 -5.45
C HIS A 111 -28.33 5.14 -6.20
N LYS A 112 -29.33 6.03 -6.21
CA LYS A 112 -30.57 5.84 -6.99
C LYS A 112 -30.26 5.70 -8.48
N ALA A 113 -29.45 6.59 -9.04
CA ALA A 113 -29.06 6.56 -10.46
C ALA A 113 -28.33 5.27 -10.84
N LEU A 114 -27.43 4.77 -9.98
CA LEU A 114 -26.74 3.49 -10.17
C LEU A 114 -27.73 2.33 -10.24
N LEU A 115 -28.64 2.21 -9.27
CA LEU A 115 -29.64 1.14 -9.27
C LEU A 115 -30.58 1.22 -10.47
N GLU A 116 -30.97 2.43 -10.88
CA GLU A 116 -31.78 2.62 -12.09
C GLU A 116 -31.04 2.21 -13.37
N SER A 117 -29.72 2.43 -13.44
CA SER A 117 -28.92 2.03 -14.62
C SER A 117 -28.92 0.51 -14.85
N ILE A 118 -29.14 -0.28 -13.80
CA ILE A 118 -29.18 -1.76 -13.86
C ILE A 118 -30.57 -2.34 -13.56
N ALA A 119 -31.63 -1.53 -13.49
CA ALA A 119 -32.94 -1.97 -12.98
C ALA A 119 -33.51 -3.23 -13.64
N ARG A 120 -33.21 -3.47 -14.94
CA ARG A 120 -33.69 -4.63 -15.69
C ARG A 120 -32.83 -5.89 -15.54
N ILE A 121 -31.56 -5.74 -15.16
CA ILE A 121 -30.56 -6.82 -15.13
C ILE A 121 -29.98 -7.04 -13.72
N GLY A 122 -30.38 -6.21 -12.76
CA GLY A 122 -29.78 -6.13 -11.45
C GLY A 122 -30.01 -7.39 -10.63
N LYS A 123 -28.95 -7.88 -9.98
CA LYS A 123 -29.00 -9.02 -9.07
C LYS A 123 -28.22 -8.72 -7.81
N GLN A 124 -28.78 -9.05 -6.65
CA GLN A 124 -28.05 -8.96 -5.39
C GLN A 124 -27.00 -10.07 -5.33
N GLN A 125 -25.75 -9.70 -5.06
CA GLN A 125 -24.66 -10.64 -4.83
C GLN A 125 -24.19 -10.56 -3.37
N GLU A 126 -23.57 -11.63 -2.88
CA GLU A 126 -23.00 -11.66 -1.51
C GLU A 126 -21.90 -10.61 -1.32
N ASN A 127 -21.10 -10.38 -2.36
CA ASN A 127 -20.03 -9.38 -2.33
C ASN A 127 -20.61 -8.00 -2.60
N THR A 128 -20.03 -6.99 -1.96
CA THR A 128 -20.38 -5.59 -2.20
C THR A 128 -19.43 -4.97 -3.21
N ASP A 129 -19.99 -4.28 -4.21
CA ASP A 129 -19.21 -3.43 -5.10
C ASP A 129 -18.95 -2.08 -4.42
N GLU A 130 -17.68 -1.69 -4.33
CA GLU A 130 -17.27 -0.42 -3.70
C GLU A 130 -17.06 0.64 -4.77
N LEU A 131 -17.85 1.70 -4.68
CA LEU A 131 -17.78 2.86 -5.54
C LEU A 131 -17.31 4.09 -4.77
N MET A 132 -16.68 4.99 -5.51
CA MET A 132 -16.27 6.30 -5.03
C MET A 132 -16.75 7.36 -6.01
N LEU A 133 -17.30 8.45 -5.49
CA LEU A 133 -17.69 9.62 -6.25
C LEU A 133 -16.89 10.81 -5.73
N PHE A 134 -16.18 11.47 -6.63
CA PHE A 134 -15.53 12.75 -6.36
C PHE A 134 -16.29 13.84 -7.08
N LEU A 135 -16.59 14.92 -6.37
CA LEU A 135 -17.15 16.14 -6.95
C LEU A 135 -16.27 17.33 -6.55
N GLU A 136 -15.47 17.82 -7.48
CA GLU A 136 -14.56 18.95 -7.25
C GLU A 136 -14.81 20.05 -8.27
N LYS A 137 -15.05 21.29 -7.83
CA LYS A 137 -15.33 22.43 -8.72
C LYS A 137 -16.42 22.12 -9.76
N ASN A 138 -17.48 21.44 -9.31
CA ASN A 138 -18.60 20.92 -10.12
C ASN A 138 -18.23 19.82 -11.13
N GLN A 139 -16.99 19.33 -11.15
CA GLN A 139 -16.57 18.18 -11.96
C GLN A 139 -16.77 16.90 -11.15
N CYS A 140 -17.65 16.04 -11.64
CA CYS A 140 -18.00 14.76 -11.06
C CYS A 140 -17.20 13.63 -11.74
N GLY A 141 -16.71 12.68 -10.95
CA GLY A 141 -16.21 11.41 -11.43
C GLY A 141 -16.72 10.27 -10.57
N LEU A 142 -17.19 9.19 -11.19
CA LEU A 142 -17.60 7.96 -10.53
C LEU A 142 -16.62 6.84 -10.83
N TYR A 143 -16.27 6.08 -9.79
CA TYR A 143 -15.17 5.13 -9.80
C TYR A 143 -15.59 3.80 -9.20
N LEU A 144 -15.27 2.69 -9.86
CA LEU A 144 -15.50 1.33 -9.37
C LEU A 144 -14.20 0.68 -8.91
N ASN A 145 -14.17 0.17 -7.68
CA ASN A 145 -13.01 -0.51 -7.11
C ASN A 145 -12.77 -1.87 -7.79
N SER A 146 -11.68 -1.98 -8.55
CA SER A 146 -11.25 -3.24 -9.18
C SER A 146 -10.47 -4.16 -8.23
N SER A 147 -9.82 -3.60 -7.20
CA SER A 147 -9.00 -4.36 -6.25
C SER A 147 -9.85 -5.15 -5.26
N GLY A 148 -10.98 -4.59 -4.81
CA GLY A 148 -11.73 -5.10 -3.66
C GLY A 148 -11.08 -4.68 -2.36
N LYS A 149 -10.50 -5.62 -1.61
CA LYS A 149 -9.72 -5.27 -0.40
C LYS A 149 -8.53 -4.38 -0.79
N ALA A 150 -8.07 -3.57 0.16
CA ALA A 150 -6.91 -2.72 -0.09
C ALA A 150 -5.68 -3.60 -0.37
N LEU A 151 -4.93 -3.26 -1.42
CA LEU A 151 -3.84 -4.08 -1.94
C LEU A 151 -2.74 -4.30 -0.91
N TYR A 152 -2.50 -3.37 0.03
CA TYR A 152 -1.56 -3.59 1.13
C TYR A 152 -1.90 -4.85 1.94
N GLN A 153 -3.15 -5.29 2.01
CA GLN A 153 -3.56 -6.53 2.68
C GLN A 153 -3.15 -7.75 1.85
N ARG A 154 -1.87 -8.11 1.91
CA ARG A 154 -1.32 -9.25 1.14
C ARG A 154 -1.90 -10.59 1.61
N GLY A 155 -2.44 -10.66 2.82
CA GLY A 155 -3.07 -11.87 3.36
C GLY A 155 -2.11 -12.81 4.10
N TYR A 156 -0.83 -12.44 4.24
CA TYR A 156 0.11 -13.20 5.09
C TYR A 156 -0.03 -12.90 6.58
N ARG A 157 -0.63 -11.74 6.91
CA ARG A 157 -0.75 -11.23 8.26
C ARG A 157 -2.03 -11.75 8.88
N THR A 158 -1.95 -12.80 9.69
CA THR A 158 -3.09 -13.35 10.43
C THR A 158 -3.21 -12.74 11.82
N GLN A 159 -2.09 -12.32 12.41
CA GLN A 159 -2.03 -11.60 13.68
C GLN A 159 -1.15 -10.36 13.53
N ALA A 160 -1.49 -9.30 14.25
CA ALA A 160 -0.75 -8.06 14.26
C ALA A 160 -0.67 -7.47 15.67
N GLY A 161 0.43 -6.79 15.97
CA GLY A 161 0.54 -5.96 17.16
C GLY A 161 -0.38 -4.73 17.09
N SER A 162 -0.38 -3.90 18.13
CA SER A 162 -1.37 -2.84 18.32
C SER A 162 -1.25 -1.62 17.38
N ALA A 163 -0.16 -1.48 16.60
CA ALA A 163 -0.06 -0.47 15.53
C ALA A 163 0.97 -0.93 14.49
N PRO A 164 0.59 -1.86 13.59
CA PRO A 164 1.52 -2.42 12.63
C PRO A 164 1.70 -1.45 11.46
N LEU A 165 2.91 -1.41 10.90
CA LEU A 165 3.15 -0.69 9.66
C LEU A 165 2.32 -1.33 8.53
N LYS A 166 1.70 -0.52 7.66
CA LYS A 166 1.07 -1.03 6.44
C LYS A 166 2.13 -1.58 5.49
N GLU A 167 1.83 -2.70 4.83
CA GLU A 167 2.73 -3.41 3.92
C GLU A 167 3.24 -2.52 2.79
N ASN A 168 2.38 -1.70 2.19
CA ASN A 168 2.79 -0.80 1.12
C ASN A 168 3.74 0.31 1.60
N LEU A 169 3.61 0.76 2.84
CA LEU A 169 4.53 1.71 3.45
C LEU A 169 5.89 1.04 3.77
N ALA A 170 5.86 -0.21 4.25
CA ALA A 170 7.07 -1.01 4.45
C ALA A 170 7.82 -1.25 3.13
N ALA A 171 7.10 -1.61 2.07
CA ALA A 171 7.68 -1.74 0.73
C ALA A 171 8.28 -0.42 0.23
N ALA A 172 7.62 0.71 0.50
CA ALA A 172 8.14 2.03 0.17
C ALA A 172 9.45 2.33 0.91
N MET A 173 9.57 1.98 2.20
CA MET A 173 10.82 2.16 2.96
C MET A 173 11.97 1.37 2.34
N VAL A 174 11.74 0.11 1.97
CA VAL A 174 12.74 -0.72 1.28
C VAL A 174 13.18 -0.08 -0.04
N LEU A 175 12.23 0.31 -0.89
CA LEU A 175 12.53 0.94 -2.18
C LEU A 175 13.26 2.27 -2.04
N LEU A 176 12.85 3.12 -1.10
CA LEU A 176 13.48 4.43 -0.85
C LEU A 176 14.90 4.26 -0.31
N SER A 177 15.14 3.27 0.54
CA SER A 177 16.47 2.98 1.12
C SER A 177 17.51 2.59 0.06
N GLY A 178 17.08 2.10 -1.09
CA GLY A 178 17.97 1.57 -2.13
C GLY A 178 18.69 0.28 -1.72
N TRP A 179 18.12 -0.52 -0.81
CA TRP A 179 18.68 -1.82 -0.44
C TRP A 179 18.88 -2.72 -1.66
N LYS A 180 20.11 -3.24 -1.85
CA LYS A 180 20.53 -3.98 -3.04
C LYS A 180 20.37 -5.51 -2.91
N PHE A 181 19.36 -5.98 -2.18
CA PHE A 181 18.89 -7.38 -2.03
C PHE A 181 19.89 -8.44 -1.49
N LYS A 182 21.20 -8.29 -1.74
CA LYS A 182 22.27 -9.23 -1.36
C LYS A 182 23.01 -8.81 -0.09
N SER A 183 22.93 -7.54 0.30
CA SER A 183 23.47 -7.10 1.58
C SER A 183 22.54 -7.56 2.71
N PRO A 184 23.04 -7.94 3.89
CA PRO A 184 22.19 -8.25 5.03
C PRO A 184 21.22 -7.11 5.34
N LEU A 185 20.00 -7.44 5.78
CA LEU A 185 19.00 -6.46 6.21
C LEU A 185 18.51 -6.79 7.62
N VAL A 186 18.55 -5.80 8.50
CA VAL A 186 18.20 -5.93 9.90
C VAL A 186 17.06 -4.99 10.24
N ASP A 187 16.06 -5.49 10.98
CA ASP A 187 15.02 -4.69 11.62
C ASP A 187 15.08 -4.92 13.12
N TYR A 188 15.51 -3.89 13.88
CA TYR A 188 15.62 -3.98 15.34
C TYR A 188 14.29 -3.81 16.10
N PHE A 189 13.21 -3.50 15.38
CA PHE A 189 11.87 -3.30 15.94
C PHE A 189 10.86 -4.01 15.04
N ALA A 190 11.15 -5.28 14.75
CA ALA A 190 10.52 -6.05 13.69
C ALA A 190 9.01 -6.24 13.92
N GLY A 191 8.56 -6.28 15.17
CA GLY A 191 7.17 -6.54 15.52
C GLY A 191 6.68 -7.78 14.78
N ALA A 192 5.66 -7.60 13.93
CA ALA A 192 5.07 -8.68 13.13
C ALA A 192 5.88 -9.06 11.86
N GLY A 193 7.10 -8.53 11.68
CA GLY A 193 8.02 -8.84 10.59
C GLY A 193 7.76 -8.14 9.25
N THR A 194 6.92 -7.10 9.23
CA THR A 194 6.38 -6.51 7.99
C THR A 194 7.46 -5.99 7.04
N ILE A 195 8.46 -5.26 7.55
CA ILE A 195 9.53 -4.67 6.73
C ILE A 195 10.35 -5.77 6.05
N LEU A 196 10.75 -6.80 6.80
CA LEU A 196 11.57 -7.89 6.28
C LEU A 196 10.82 -8.76 5.27
N MET A 197 9.52 -9.02 5.50
CA MET A 197 8.70 -9.74 4.52
C MET A 197 8.56 -8.97 3.21
N GLU A 198 8.23 -7.68 3.25
CA GLU A 198 8.13 -6.88 2.02
C GLU A 198 9.50 -6.75 1.32
N ALA A 199 10.59 -6.65 2.09
CA ALA A 199 11.94 -6.67 1.54
C ALA A 199 12.22 -7.97 0.78
N LEU A 200 11.93 -9.13 1.38
CA LEU A 200 12.16 -10.42 0.74
C LEU A 200 11.25 -10.63 -0.47
N LEU A 201 9.98 -10.19 -0.42
CA LEU A 201 9.07 -10.22 -1.57
C LEU A 201 9.61 -9.38 -2.74
N ILE A 202 10.23 -8.22 -2.46
CA ILE A 202 10.89 -7.41 -3.48
C ILE A 202 12.12 -8.14 -4.02
N ALA A 203 12.98 -8.65 -3.14
CA ALA A 203 14.26 -9.27 -3.48
C ALA A 203 14.11 -10.56 -4.31
N LYS A 204 13.08 -11.35 -4.02
CA LYS A 204 12.70 -12.55 -4.78
C LYS A 204 11.82 -12.24 -5.99
N ASN A 205 11.47 -10.98 -6.22
CA ASN A 205 10.53 -10.55 -7.26
C ASN A 205 9.18 -11.29 -7.21
N ILE A 206 8.69 -11.58 -6.01
CA ILE A 206 7.39 -12.22 -5.81
C ILE A 206 6.30 -11.15 -5.93
N ALA A 207 5.30 -11.39 -6.79
CA ALA A 207 4.16 -10.51 -6.93
C ALA A 207 3.35 -10.43 -5.61
N PRO A 208 3.12 -9.23 -5.03
CA PRO A 208 2.43 -9.08 -3.75
C PRO A 208 1.00 -9.65 -3.77
N GLY A 209 0.29 -9.47 -4.90
CA GLY A 209 -1.08 -9.90 -5.12
C GLY A 209 -1.25 -11.34 -5.61
N SER A 210 -0.17 -12.14 -5.67
CA SER A 210 -0.19 -13.53 -6.17
C SER A 210 -1.17 -14.46 -5.43
N HIS A 211 -1.50 -14.15 -4.18
CA HIS A 211 -2.43 -14.92 -3.33
C HIS A 211 -3.75 -14.17 -3.08
N SER A 212 -3.96 -13.04 -3.76
CA SER A 212 -5.12 -12.18 -3.56
C SER A 212 -6.25 -12.53 -4.53
N GLN A 213 -7.49 -12.37 -4.07
CA GLN A 213 -8.66 -12.31 -4.94
C GLN A 213 -8.99 -10.83 -5.17
N PHE A 214 -9.29 -10.47 -6.42
CA PHE A 214 -9.58 -9.10 -6.80
C PHE A 214 -11.06 -8.94 -7.16
N ALA A 215 -11.64 -7.77 -6.93
CA ALA A 215 -13.05 -7.53 -7.25
C ALA A 215 -13.36 -7.69 -8.73
N PHE A 216 -12.45 -7.26 -9.62
CA PHE A 216 -12.68 -7.33 -11.07
C PHE A 216 -12.82 -8.76 -11.62
N GLN A 217 -12.39 -9.78 -10.86
CA GLN A 217 -12.54 -11.18 -11.25
C GLN A 217 -14.02 -11.63 -11.22
N ARG A 218 -14.94 -10.79 -10.72
CA ARG A 218 -16.39 -11.02 -10.74
C ARG A 218 -17.13 -10.22 -11.81
N PHE A 219 -16.46 -9.29 -12.48
CA PHE A 219 -17.07 -8.44 -13.50
C PHE A 219 -17.42 -9.26 -14.76
N GLU A 220 -18.38 -8.77 -15.55
CA GLU A 220 -18.92 -9.46 -16.75
C GLU A 220 -17.81 -9.82 -17.77
N ASN A 221 -16.79 -8.96 -17.90
CA ASN A 221 -15.66 -9.14 -18.82
C ASN A 221 -14.41 -9.76 -18.16
N LYS A 222 -14.59 -10.66 -17.18
CA LYS A 222 -13.46 -11.38 -16.56
C LYS A 222 -12.79 -12.31 -17.57
N ASN A 223 -11.48 -12.17 -17.76
CA ASN A 223 -10.69 -13.06 -18.60
C ASN A 223 -9.89 -14.02 -17.71
N LEU A 224 -10.45 -15.22 -17.46
CA LEU A 224 -9.82 -16.24 -16.62
C LEU A 224 -8.50 -16.78 -17.21
N PRO A 225 -8.41 -17.10 -18.52
CA PRO A 225 -7.14 -17.49 -19.13
C PRO A 225 -6.04 -16.43 -18.96
N LEU A 226 -6.36 -15.15 -19.11
CA LEU A 226 -5.42 -14.05 -18.89
C LEU A 226 -4.88 -14.04 -17.45
N ARG A 227 -5.75 -14.30 -16.46
CA ARG A 227 -5.35 -14.41 -15.05
C ARG A 227 -4.33 -15.50 -14.84
N GLU A 228 -4.63 -16.70 -15.32
CA GLU A 228 -3.77 -17.88 -15.14
C GLU A 228 -2.40 -17.65 -15.78
N ASN A 229 -2.39 -17.10 -17.00
CA ASN A 229 -1.16 -16.72 -17.70
C ASN A 229 -0.33 -15.71 -16.89
N LEU A 230 -0.94 -14.63 -16.39
CA LEU A 230 -0.23 -13.60 -15.62
C LEU A 230 0.32 -14.12 -14.28
N LEU A 231 -0.41 -15.03 -13.61
CA LEU A 231 0.07 -15.69 -12.39
C LEU A 231 1.25 -16.64 -12.68
N GLN A 232 1.17 -17.39 -13.78
CA GLN A 232 2.25 -18.27 -14.20
C GLN A 232 3.51 -17.47 -14.62
N GLU A 233 3.33 -16.39 -15.38
CA GLU A 233 4.41 -15.44 -15.71
C GLU A 233 5.07 -14.90 -14.43
N ALA A 234 4.28 -14.50 -13.42
CA ALA A 234 4.81 -14.01 -12.16
C ALA A 234 5.58 -15.08 -11.37
N LYS A 235 5.10 -16.33 -11.38
CA LYS A 235 5.79 -17.46 -10.75
C LYS A 235 7.14 -17.75 -11.42
N ASN A 236 7.20 -17.66 -12.74
CA ASN A 236 8.43 -17.89 -13.52
C ASN A 236 9.49 -16.78 -13.34
N GLN A 237 9.10 -15.61 -12.84
CA GLN A 237 9.99 -14.46 -12.59
C GLN A 237 10.55 -14.41 -11.17
N ILE A 238 10.26 -15.42 -10.33
CA ILE A 238 10.76 -15.47 -8.95
C ILE A 238 12.26 -15.75 -8.97
N PHE A 239 13.03 -14.88 -8.32
CA PHE A 239 14.46 -15.09 -8.14
C PHE A 239 14.74 -16.03 -6.97
N SER A 240 15.68 -16.94 -7.20
CA SER A 240 16.35 -17.70 -6.15
C SER A 240 17.67 -17.01 -5.77
N GLY A 241 18.02 -17.09 -4.49
CA GLY A 241 19.22 -16.46 -3.97
C GLY A 241 19.37 -16.71 -2.48
N GLN A 242 20.54 -16.38 -1.95
CA GLN A 242 20.75 -16.32 -0.51
C GLN A 242 20.43 -14.93 -0.02
N TYR A 243 19.48 -14.84 0.90
CA TYR A 243 19.05 -13.60 1.52
C TYR A 243 19.27 -13.73 3.02
N GLN A 244 19.88 -12.71 3.63
CA GLN A 244 20.13 -12.66 5.07
C GLN A 244 19.30 -11.53 5.66
N LEU A 245 18.15 -11.88 6.23
CA LEU A 245 17.27 -10.94 6.89
C LEU A 245 17.13 -11.33 8.35
N THR A 246 17.31 -10.37 9.25
CA THR A 246 17.19 -10.61 10.69
C THR A 246 16.30 -9.57 11.36
N GLY A 247 15.29 -10.05 12.08
CA GLY A 247 14.35 -9.22 12.82
C GLY A 247 14.49 -9.43 14.32
N TYR A 248 14.48 -8.34 15.06
CA TYR A 248 14.49 -8.36 16.52
C TYR A 248 13.25 -7.67 17.07
N ASP A 249 12.73 -8.22 18.16
CA ASP A 249 11.75 -7.53 19.00
C ASP A 249 12.02 -7.86 20.46
N ILE A 250 11.70 -6.94 21.37
CA ILE A 250 11.81 -7.18 22.81
C ILE A 250 10.72 -8.14 23.30
N ASP A 251 9.56 -8.15 22.63
CA ASP A 251 8.46 -9.04 22.96
C ASP A 251 8.61 -10.39 22.22
N PRO A 252 8.84 -11.50 22.93
CA PRO A 252 8.94 -12.81 22.30
C PRO A 252 7.67 -13.19 21.54
N LYS A 253 6.48 -12.76 21.99
CA LYS A 253 5.22 -13.03 21.28
C LYS A 253 5.20 -12.40 19.90
N MET A 254 5.80 -11.22 19.74
CA MET A 254 5.88 -10.57 18.44
C MET A 254 6.80 -11.33 17.48
N THR A 255 7.90 -11.90 17.97
CA THR A 255 8.78 -12.74 17.14
C THR A 255 8.09 -14.03 16.69
N GLU A 256 7.29 -14.67 17.55
CA GLU A 256 6.46 -15.83 17.18
C GLU A 256 5.43 -15.45 16.09
N VAL A 257 4.75 -14.31 16.24
CA VAL A 257 3.83 -13.77 15.23
C VAL A 257 4.55 -13.52 13.90
N ALA A 258 5.77 -12.96 13.93
CA ALA A 258 6.57 -12.70 12.74
C ALA A 258 6.96 -13.99 12.01
N VAL A 259 7.39 -15.03 12.76
CA VAL A 259 7.68 -16.36 12.21
C VAL A 259 6.43 -16.95 11.55
N GLN A 260 5.26 -16.87 12.21
CA GLN A 260 4.02 -17.40 11.63
C GLN A 260 3.60 -16.64 10.37
N ASN A 261 3.73 -15.32 10.34
CA ASN A 261 3.44 -14.51 9.17
C ASN A 261 4.38 -14.85 7.99
N ALA A 262 5.67 -15.10 8.26
CA ALA A 262 6.63 -15.54 7.23
C ALA A 262 6.25 -16.93 6.68
N LYS A 263 5.84 -17.87 7.54
CA LYS A 263 5.35 -19.20 7.15
C LYS A 263 4.14 -19.12 6.22
N ASN A 264 3.21 -18.19 6.47
CA ASN A 264 2.02 -17.99 5.63
C ASN A 264 2.35 -17.62 4.17
N ARG A 265 3.61 -17.27 3.86
CA ARG A 265 4.11 -17.00 2.51
C ARG A 265 5.35 -17.82 2.12
N ASN A 266 5.72 -18.84 2.89
CA ASN A 266 6.91 -19.67 2.66
C ASN A 266 8.20 -18.83 2.61
N LEU A 267 8.35 -17.89 3.55
CA LEU A 267 9.48 -16.94 3.66
C LEU A 267 10.34 -17.18 4.91
N GLU A 268 9.97 -18.15 5.75
CA GLU A 268 10.58 -18.42 7.05
C GLU A 268 12.00 -18.96 6.96
N LYS A 269 12.43 -19.45 5.79
CA LYS A 269 13.78 -20.01 5.59
C LYS A 269 14.84 -18.93 5.41
N GLU A 270 14.45 -17.74 4.97
CA GLU A 270 15.36 -16.63 4.65
C GLU A 270 15.29 -15.47 5.65
N ILE A 271 14.36 -15.54 6.62
CA ILE A 271 14.20 -14.52 7.66
C ILE A 271 14.35 -15.17 9.03
N THR A 272 15.34 -14.72 9.78
CA THR A 272 15.53 -15.09 11.19
C THR A 272 14.87 -14.04 12.08
N PHE A 273 14.01 -14.48 13.00
CA PHE A 273 13.46 -13.61 14.06
C PHE A 273 13.99 -14.06 15.41
N GLU A 274 14.50 -13.11 16.21
CA GLU A 274 15.03 -13.39 17.55
C GLU A 274 14.50 -12.38 18.56
N THR A 275 14.26 -12.83 19.79
CA THR A 275 13.97 -11.93 20.90
C THR A 275 15.23 -11.18 21.29
N GLY A 276 15.15 -9.86 21.45
CA GLY A 276 16.29 -9.08 21.91
C GLY A 276 15.97 -7.60 22.12
N ASP A 277 16.44 -7.08 23.25
CA ASP A 277 16.33 -5.66 23.57
C ASP A 277 17.33 -4.83 22.77
N PHE A 278 16.82 -3.90 21.95
CA PHE A 278 17.63 -2.94 21.22
C PHE A 278 18.56 -2.14 22.14
N LEU A 279 18.15 -1.79 23.36
CA LEU A 279 18.96 -1.02 24.31
C LEU A 279 20.19 -1.78 24.81
N GLN A 280 20.13 -3.12 24.83
CA GLN A 280 21.23 -3.97 25.30
C GLN A 280 22.13 -4.48 24.16
N ARG A 281 21.64 -4.48 22.93
CA ARG A 281 22.41 -4.96 21.77
C ARG A 281 23.58 -4.04 21.39
N LYS A 282 24.73 -4.64 21.10
CA LYS A 282 25.82 -3.98 20.35
C LYS A 282 25.48 -4.10 18.87
N ILE A 283 25.44 -2.98 18.16
CA ILE A 283 25.18 -2.97 16.72
C ILE A 283 26.54 -2.97 16.03
N ASP A 284 26.74 -3.95 15.16
CA ASP A 284 27.96 -4.07 14.39
C ASP A 284 27.88 -3.19 13.13
N PHE A 285 28.45 -1.99 13.24
CA PHE A 285 28.52 -1.00 12.18
C PHE A 285 29.63 -1.29 11.14
N SER A 286 30.48 -2.29 11.37
CA SER A 286 31.52 -2.69 10.41
C SER A 286 30.97 -3.55 9.27
N SER A 287 29.75 -4.09 9.45
CA SER A 287 29.07 -4.92 8.47
C SER A 287 28.49 -4.07 7.32
N SER A 288 28.43 -4.66 6.12
CA SER A 288 27.70 -4.07 4.97
C SER A 288 26.17 -4.06 5.16
N ALA A 289 25.70 -4.49 6.34
CA ALA A 289 24.30 -4.65 6.68
C ALA A 289 23.54 -3.33 6.57
N ARG A 290 22.25 -3.44 6.27
CA ARG A 290 21.32 -2.33 6.24
C ARG A 290 20.36 -2.44 7.39
N ILE A 291 19.97 -1.30 7.93
CA ILE A 291 18.98 -1.27 8.99
C ILE A 291 17.74 -0.58 8.46
N LEU A 292 16.59 -1.23 8.56
CA LEU A 292 15.28 -0.64 8.31
C LEU A 292 14.36 -0.98 9.46
N SER A 293 13.92 0.02 10.21
CA SER A 293 13.08 -0.23 11.39
C SER A 293 11.91 0.74 11.55
N ASN A 294 10.90 0.29 12.28
CA ASN A 294 9.78 1.10 12.77
C ASN A 294 9.79 1.12 14.31
N PRO A 295 10.68 1.90 14.95
CA PRO A 295 10.76 1.99 16.40
C PRO A 295 9.42 2.44 17.02
N PRO A 296 9.18 2.07 18.30
CA PRO A 296 7.97 2.49 19.00
C PRO A 296 7.90 4.02 19.13
N TYR A 297 6.66 4.51 19.22
CA TYR A 297 6.34 5.91 19.48
C TYR A 297 5.10 6.00 20.38
N GLY A 298 5.12 6.84 21.43
CA GLY A 298 3.98 7.06 22.33
C GLY A 298 3.83 6.05 23.50
N LYS A 299 2.59 5.93 24.03
CA LYS A 299 2.17 5.30 25.33
C LYS A 299 2.66 3.88 25.67
N ARG A 300 3.52 3.26 24.85
CA ARG A 300 4.06 1.89 25.03
C ARG A 300 5.33 1.83 25.88
N ILE A 301 6.03 2.94 26.01
CA ILE A 301 7.31 3.04 26.73
C ILE A 301 7.24 4.31 27.59
N THR A 302 7.84 4.29 28.77
CA THR A 302 7.92 5.49 29.62
C THR A 302 8.69 6.60 28.90
N SER A 303 8.40 7.87 29.20
CA SER A 303 9.04 9.01 28.52
C SER A 303 10.58 8.95 28.59
N SER A 304 11.14 8.47 29.71
CA SER A 304 12.58 8.34 29.93
C SER A 304 13.22 7.20 29.12
N GLU A 305 12.59 6.04 29.03
CA GLU A 305 13.05 4.92 28.20
C GLU A 305 12.94 5.24 26.72
N LEU A 306 11.89 5.96 26.30
CA LEU A 306 11.72 6.42 24.92
C LEU A 306 12.85 7.37 24.54
N GLN A 307 13.21 8.30 25.43
CA GLN A 307 14.35 9.20 25.21
C GLN A 307 15.67 8.42 25.06
N LYS A 308 15.95 7.47 25.96
CA LYS A 308 17.15 6.61 25.87
C LYS A 308 17.18 5.81 24.57
N LEU A 309 16.04 5.27 24.15
CA LEU A 309 15.91 4.54 22.89
C LEU A 309 16.24 5.42 21.71
N TYR A 310 15.65 6.61 21.60
CA TYR A 310 15.91 7.51 20.46
C TYR A 310 17.32 8.11 20.50
N GLN A 311 17.92 8.34 21.67
CA GLN A 311 19.33 8.70 21.80
C GLN A 311 20.24 7.60 21.26
N LYS A 312 20.03 6.35 21.70
CA LYS A 312 20.78 5.20 21.19
C LYS A 312 20.55 5.01 19.70
N LEU A 313 19.32 5.16 19.23
CA LEU A 313 18.95 5.02 17.83
C LEU A 313 19.65 6.09 16.97
N ASN A 314 19.62 7.36 17.37
CA ASN A 314 20.34 8.42 16.65
C ASN A 314 21.85 8.15 16.60
N LYS A 315 22.46 7.70 17.71
CA LYS A 315 23.87 7.31 17.75
C LYS A 315 24.16 6.09 16.87
N SER A 316 23.24 5.15 16.82
CA SER A 316 23.36 3.91 16.05
C SER A 316 23.17 4.12 14.55
N PHE A 317 22.34 5.07 14.14
CA PHE A 317 22.16 5.43 12.75
C PHE A 317 23.11 6.58 12.34
N SER A 318 24.36 6.52 12.80
CA SER A 318 25.44 7.45 12.40
C SER A 318 25.68 7.42 10.88
N ASP A 319 26.54 8.32 10.38
CA ASP A 319 26.80 8.47 8.95
C ASP A 319 27.33 7.19 8.27
N GLN A 320 27.89 6.25 9.01
CA GLN A 320 28.42 4.99 8.46
C GLN A 320 27.32 3.95 8.17
N VAL A 321 26.11 4.15 8.71
CA VAL A 321 25.00 3.20 8.59
C VAL A 321 24.06 3.59 7.45
N PHE A 322 23.83 2.64 6.56
CA PHE A 322 22.86 2.78 5.48
C PHE A 322 21.51 2.16 5.82
N GLY A 323 20.46 2.64 5.14
CA GLY A 323 19.08 2.37 5.53
C GLY A 323 18.53 3.50 6.41
N GLY A 324 17.57 3.21 7.28
CA GLY A 324 16.84 4.24 8.00
C GLY A 324 15.77 3.72 8.94
N TYR A 325 15.02 4.65 9.53
CA TYR A 325 13.89 4.33 10.38
C TYR A 325 12.76 5.32 10.13
N ILE A 326 11.54 4.87 10.38
CA ILE A 326 10.33 5.69 10.32
C ILE A 326 9.88 6.01 11.74
N THR A 327 9.47 7.26 11.98
CA THR A 327 8.93 7.69 13.28
C THR A 327 7.90 8.78 13.07
N ASN A 328 6.97 8.94 14.01
CA ASN A 328 6.09 10.11 14.09
C ASN A 328 6.55 11.13 15.14
N LEU A 329 7.65 10.85 15.86
CA LEU A 329 8.20 11.77 16.85
C LEU A 329 8.97 12.90 16.15
N ASP A 330 8.73 14.12 16.60
CA ASP A 330 9.43 15.31 16.14
C ASP A 330 10.79 15.45 16.86
N ILE A 331 11.61 14.41 16.73
CA ILE A 331 12.98 14.37 17.26
C ILE A 331 13.90 14.58 16.07
N GLU A 332 14.62 15.70 16.03
CA GLU A 332 15.69 15.91 15.06
C GLU A 332 16.97 15.19 15.52
N PRO A 333 17.56 14.31 14.70
CA PRO A 333 18.81 13.66 15.02
C PRO A 333 19.96 14.68 15.09
N GLU A 334 20.91 14.45 16.00
CA GLU A 334 22.07 15.33 16.21
C GLU A 334 22.99 15.43 14.98
N ASN A 335 22.97 14.45 14.06
CA ASN A 335 23.78 14.45 12.83
C ASN A 335 22.97 13.96 11.60
N THR A 336 22.34 14.89 10.86
CA THR A 336 21.50 14.55 9.68
C THR A 336 22.04 15.00 8.33
N GLN A 337 23.20 15.66 8.27
CA GLN A 337 23.67 16.30 7.03
C GLN A 337 23.76 15.35 5.83
N GLN A 338 23.88 14.04 6.05
CA GLN A 338 23.96 13.03 4.97
C GLN A 338 22.69 12.16 4.80
N ARG A 339 21.60 12.40 5.55
CA ARG A 339 20.37 11.60 5.49
C ARG A 339 19.25 12.33 4.74
N SER A 340 18.63 11.63 3.80
CA SER A 340 17.38 12.06 3.18
C SER A 340 16.22 11.89 4.16
N SER A 341 15.19 12.73 4.02
CA SER A 341 13.93 12.55 4.73
C SER A 341 12.74 12.57 3.78
N LYS A 342 11.73 11.77 4.08
CA LYS A 342 10.47 11.74 3.33
C LYS A 342 9.31 11.75 4.32
N GLN A 343 8.42 12.72 4.18
CA GLN A 343 7.14 12.69 4.87
C GLN A 343 6.26 11.62 4.26
N LEU A 344 5.74 10.74 5.12
CA LEU A 344 4.88 9.61 4.78
C LEU A 344 3.71 9.57 5.77
N PHE A 345 2.75 8.68 5.51
CA PHE A 345 1.59 8.48 6.38
C PHE A 345 1.31 7.00 6.62
N ASN A 346 1.25 6.59 7.88
CA ASN A 346 0.81 5.25 8.28
C ASN A 346 -0.68 5.30 8.67
N GLY A 347 -1.56 5.12 7.69
CA GLY A 347 -2.97 5.48 7.90
C GLY A 347 -3.11 7.00 7.94
N ASP A 348 -3.67 7.53 9.02
CA ASP A 348 -3.82 8.97 9.24
C ASP A 348 -2.66 9.58 10.05
N GLU A 349 -1.76 8.73 10.57
CA GLU A 349 -0.60 9.17 11.33
C GLU A 349 0.48 9.74 10.39
N LYS A 350 0.83 11.01 10.59
CA LYS A 350 1.96 11.65 9.90
C LYS A 350 3.27 11.07 10.44
N CYS A 351 4.11 10.57 9.53
CA CYS A 351 5.41 10.02 9.86
C CYS A 351 6.52 10.66 9.01
N LYS A 352 7.76 10.55 9.47
CA LYS A 352 8.97 10.94 8.75
C LYS A 352 9.87 9.71 8.64
N PHE A 353 10.15 9.28 7.42
CA PHE A 353 11.16 8.26 7.15
C PHE A 353 12.49 8.95 6.89
N ARG A 354 13.48 8.69 7.75
CA ARG A 354 14.85 9.23 7.65
C ARG A 354 15.78 8.12 7.19
N TYR A 355 16.48 8.32 6.08
CA TYR A 355 17.25 7.25 5.45
C TYR A 355 18.48 7.75 4.69
N LYS A 356 19.50 6.89 4.59
CA LYS A 356 20.70 7.10 3.77
C LYS A 356 20.73 6.02 2.69
N LYS A 357 20.75 6.44 1.43
CA LYS A 357 20.94 5.54 0.28
C LYS A 357 22.40 5.12 0.18
N LEU A 358 22.65 3.94 -0.38
CA LEU A 358 23.98 3.62 -0.89
C LEU A 358 24.25 4.53 -2.11
N SER A 359 25.42 5.18 -2.15
CA SER A 359 25.93 5.85 -3.34
C SER A 359 26.13 4.86 -4.49
#